data_AF-A0A970ET69-F1
#
_entry.id   AF-A0A970ET69-F1
#
_cell.length_a   1.000
_cell.length_b   1.000
_cell.length_c   1.000
_cell.angle_alpha   90.00
_cell.angle_beta   90.00
_cell.angle_gamma   90.00
#
_symmetry.space_group_name_H-M   'P 1'
#
loop_
_entity.id
_entity.type
_entity.pdbx_description
1 polymer ?
#
loop_
_entity_poly.entity_id
_entity_poly.type
_entity_poly.pdbx_seq_one_letter_code
_entity_poly.pdbx_strand_id
1 'polypeptide(L)'
;MLMKNVSLKKTIKLIDDSFLYIEDIYSQRRRTPEFIWINDNIIKLTRIKKSVVAGLKKRRELPSDDGDYPRLLSLCKSIIGDGDVAITEDRIKSALGEFQSSGDYLTVGELFSLRDMLAARCLIGIGDACRDATLNFSQGEMATAVDIAEMHSSASSLVGRLIKTLYKLDSIDFTSIFEAISITESEFLLDPAGVYVNCDADTKNMYRRKLAEIAKRSHAGEYETAKRLRSIAERAEGRQRHIGYYLMKYTERGA
;
A
#
# COMPACT_ATOMS: atom_id res chain seq x y z
N MET A 1 15.55 3.97 14.39
CA MET A 1 16.15 2.73 13.84
C MET A 1 16.13 2.85 12.33
N LEU A 2 17.21 2.53 11.60
CA LEU A 2 17.23 2.70 10.14
C LEU A 2 16.14 1.81 9.51
N MET A 3 15.15 2.44 8.87
CA MET A 3 14.07 1.74 8.18
C MET A 3 14.69 0.85 7.10
N LYS A 4 14.54 -0.47 7.24
CA LYS A 4 15.00 -1.42 6.24
C LYS A 4 13.94 -1.52 5.15
N ASN A 5 14.36 -1.32 3.91
CA ASN A 5 13.50 -1.57 2.76
C ASN A 5 13.51 -3.06 2.43
N VAL A 6 12.34 -3.61 2.12
CA VAL A 6 12.17 -4.99 1.68
C VAL A 6 11.68 -5.05 0.25
N SER A 7 12.11 -6.09 -0.47
CA SER A 7 11.67 -6.30 -1.85
C SER A 7 10.19 -6.70 -1.91
N LEU A 8 9.45 -6.10 -2.85
CA LEU A 8 8.03 -6.44 -3.06
C LEU A 8 7.84 -7.81 -3.74
N LYS A 9 8.92 -8.51 -4.10
CA LYS A 9 8.87 -9.86 -4.68
C LYS A 9 8.14 -10.86 -3.77
N LYS A 10 8.38 -10.79 -2.45
CA LYS A 10 7.67 -11.65 -1.48
C LYS A 10 6.17 -11.37 -1.53
N THR A 11 5.75 -10.11 -1.43
CA THR A 11 4.33 -9.72 -1.53
C THR A 11 3.68 -10.17 -2.84
N ILE A 12 4.37 -10.01 -3.98
CA ILE A 12 3.88 -10.50 -5.27
C ILE A 12 3.68 -12.02 -5.25
N LYS A 13 4.64 -12.76 -4.69
CA LYS A 13 4.52 -14.21 -4.53
C LYS A 13 3.29 -14.59 -3.69
N LEU A 14 3.00 -13.89 -2.59
CA LEU A 14 1.79 -14.18 -1.80
C LEU A 14 0.51 -13.96 -2.61
N ILE A 15 0.46 -12.90 -3.43
CA ILE A 15 -0.69 -12.68 -4.33
C ILE A 15 -0.79 -13.82 -5.35
N ASP A 16 0.33 -14.29 -5.88
CA ASP A 16 0.34 -15.42 -6.82
C ASP A 16 -0.13 -16.71 -6.14
N ASP A 17 0.41 -17.04 -4.98
CA ASP A 17 0.03 -18.21 -4.17
C ASP A 17 -1.45 -18.16 -3.76
N SER A 18 -1.99 -16.97 -3.47
CA SER A 18 -3.41 -16.75 -3.18
C SER A 18 -4.33 -17.21 -4.32
N PHE A 19 -3.89 -17.03 -5.57
CA PHE A 19 -4.67 -17.45 -6.73
C PHE A 19 -4.56 -18.96 -7.00
N LEU A 20 -3.51 -19.62 -6.52
CA LEU A 20 -3.44 -21.08 -6.55
C LEU A 20 -4.52 -21.69 -5.65
N TYR A 21 -4.75 -21.11 -4.47
CA TYR A 21 -5.84 -21.56 -3.58
C TYR A 21 -7.22 -21.28 -4.19
N ILE A 22 -7.39 -20.15 -4.89
CA ILE A 22 -8.63 -19.87 -5.62
C ILE A 22 -8.86 -20.94 -6.71
N GLU A 23 -7.84 -21.24 -7.52
CA GLU A 23 -7.92 -22.25 -8.59
C GLU A 23 -8.17 -23.67 -8.03
N ASP A 24 -7.61 -23.99 -6.87
CA ASP A 24 -7.83 -25.28 -6.20
C ASP A 24 -9.32 -25.50 -5.87
N ILE A 25 -10.02 -24.49 -5.37
CA ILE A 25 -11.47 -24.58 -5.11
C ILE A 25 -12.25 -24.93 -6.39
N TYR A 26 -11.88 -24.36 -7.56
CA TYR A 26 -12.50 -24.74 -8.83
C TYR A 26 -12.25 -26.20 -9.18
N SER A 27 -11.04 -26.70 -8.94
CA SER A 27 -10.66 -28.07 -9.27
C SER A 27 -11.45 -29.11 -8.48
N GLN A 28 -11.82 -28.78 -7.22
CA GLN A 28 -12.59 -29.64 -6.34
C GLN A 28 -14.07 -29.76 -6.76
N ARG A 29 -14.55 -28.95 -7.72
CA ARG A 29 -15.96 -28.91 -8.21
C ARG A 29 -17.01 -28.69 -7.10
N ARG A 30 -16.61 -28.12 -5.96
CA ARG A 30 -17.50 -27.84 -4.82
C ARG A 30 -18.08 -26.43 -4.98
N ARG A 31 -19.40 -26.32 -4.96
CA ARG A 31 -20.10 -25.01 -4.93
C ARG A 31 -20.22 -24.50 -3.49
N THR A 32 -19.09 -24.27 -2.83
CA THR A 32 -19.10 -23.66 -1.50
C THR A 32 -19.62 -22.20 -1.58
N PRO A 33 -20.14 -21.62 -0.50
CA PRO A 33 -20.63 -20.24 -0.49
C PRO A 33 -19.61 -19.21 -1.00
N GLU A 34 -18.34 -19.28 -0.58
CA GLU A 34 -17.25 -18.43 -1.06
C GLU A 34 -16.88 -18.69 -2.53
N PHE A 35 -17.02 -19.93 -3.02
CA PHE A 35 -16.83 -20.23 -4.44
C PHE A 35 -17.80 -19.44 -5.31
N ILE A 36 -19.06 -19.24 -4.87
CA ILE A 36 -20.05 -18.45 -5.63
C ILE A 36 -19.55 -17.01 -5.78
N TRP A 37 -19.12 -16.38 -4.68
CA TRP A 37 -18.53 -15.04 -4.74
C TRP A 37 -17.34 -14.97 -5.69
N ILE A 38 -16.43 -15.94 -5.64
CA ILE A 38 -15.24 -15.95 -6.50
C ILE A 38 -15.63 -16.14 -7.96
N ASN A 39 -16.51 -17.10 -8.25
CA ASN A 39 -16.97 -17.42 -9.59
C ASN A 39 -17.61 -16.22 -10.28
N ASP A 40 -18.45 -15.48 -9.56
CA ASP A 40 -19.11 -14.30 -10.11
C ASP A 40 -18.14 -13.14 -10.39
N ASN A 41 -16.95 -13.16 -9.79
CA ASN A 41 -16.02 -12.04 -9.80
C ASN A 41 -14.61 -12.37 -10.35
N ILE A 42 -14.35 -13.60 -10.80
CA ILE A 42 -13.01 -14.11 -11.13
C ILE A 42 -12.29 -13.30 -12.21
N ILE A 43 -13.00 -12.90 -13.27
CA ILE A 43 -12.43 -12.10 -14.37
C ILE A 43 -11.91 -10.77 -13.82
N LYS A 44 -12.68 -10.13 -12.93
CA LYS A 44 -12.31 -8.85 -12.33
C LYS A 44 -11.16 -9.02 -11.33
N LEU A 45 -11.18 -10.07 -10.51
CA LEU A 45 -10.08 -10.39 -9.60
C LEU A 45 -8.76 -10.61 -10.36
N THR A 46 -8.78 -11.38 -11.45
CA THR A 46 -7.59 -11.61 -12.29
C THR A 46 -7.10 -10.31 -12.95
N ARG A 47 -8.00 -9.42 -13.37
CA ARG A 47 -7.60 -8.10 -13.89
C ARG A 47 -6.95 -7.23 -12.82
N ILE A 48 -7.54 -7.17 -11.63
CA ILE A 48 -6.99 -6.43 -10.48
C ILE A 48 -5.62 -6.99 -10.12
N LYS A 49 -5.47 -8.32 -10.00
CA LYS A 49 -4.18 -8.99 -9.77
C LYS A 49 -3.12 -8.52 -10.75
N LYS A 50 -3.40 -8.57 -12.06
CA LYS A 50 -2.44 -8.14 -13.09
C LYS A 50 -2.01 -6.69 -12.92
N SER A 51 -2.97 -5.79 -12.65
CA SER A 51 -2.70 -4.37 -12.41
C SER A 51 -1.83 -4.15 -11.18
N VAL A 52 -2.21 -4.74 -10.03
CA VAL A 52 -1.48 -4.63 -8.76
C VAL A 52 -0.07 -5.17 -8.90
N VAL A 53 0.10 -6.38 -9.46
CA VAL A 53 1.43 -6.98 -9.66
C VAL A 53 2.29 -6.11 -10.58
N ALA A 54 1.73 -5.50 -11.62
CA ALA A 54 2.47 -4.58 -12.49
C ALA A 54 2.89 -3.31 -11.73
N GLY A 55 2.03 -2.74 -10.89
CA GLY A 55 2.34 -1.58 -10.03
C GLY A 55 3.44 -1.90 -9.03
N LEU A 56 3.30 -3.01 -8.30
CA LEU A 56 4.31 -3.49 -7.35
C LEU A 56 5.64 -3.86 -8.02
N LYS A 57 5.67 -4.27 -9.29
CA LYS A 57 6.94 -4.49 -10.02
C LYS A 57 7.67 -3.19 -10.35
N LYS A 58 6.92 -2.10 -10.60
CA LYS A 58 7.52 -0.76 -10.81
C LYS A 58 8.14 -0.23 -9.52
N ARG A 59 7.58 -0.59 -8.37
CA ARG A 59 8.10 -0.26 -7.02
C ARG A 59 8.98 -1.40 -6.49
N ARG A 60 10.30 -1.27 -6.57
CA ARG A 60 11.21 -2.38 -6.21
C ARG A 60 11.16 -2.76 -4.73
N GLU A 61 11.09 -1.76 -3.85
CA GLU A 61 11.20 -1.91 -2.41
C GLU A 61 10.36 -0.87 -1.67
N LEU A 62 9.92 -1.20 -0.45
CA LEU A 62 9.24 -0.30 0.48
C LEU A 62 9.75 -0.55 1.91
N PRO A 63 9.59 0.43 2.83
CA PRO A 63 9.95 0.25 4.23
C PRO A 63 9.21 -0.90 4.92
N SER A 64 9.90 -1.52 5.88
CA SER A 64 9.42 -2.66 6.66
C SER A 64 9.84 -2.55 8.12
N ASP A 65 8.94 -2.97 9.01
CA ASP A 65 9.18 -3.03 10.46
C ASP A 65 9.69 -4.42 10.88
N ASP A 66 9.22 -5.48 10.21
CA ASP A 66 9.55 -6.88 10.51
C ASP A 66 10.71 -7.44 9.67
N GLY A 67 11.10 -6.76 8.59
CA GLY A 67 12.12 -7.19 7.63
C GLY A 67 11.62 -8.21 6.59
N ASP A 68 10.35 -8.60 6.63
CA ASP A 68 9.76 -9.59 5.72
C ASP A 68 8.78 -8.97 4.74
N TYR A 69 7.90 -8.09 5.22
CA TYR A 69 6.87 -7.46 4.41
C TYR A 69 6.87 -5.93 4.58
N PRO A 70 6.41 -5.18 3.56
CA PRO A 70 6.22 -3.75 3.71
C PRO A 70 5.29 -3.46 4.87
N ARG A 71 5.65 -2.54 5.76
CA ARG A 71 4.78 -2.15 6.88
C ARG A 71 3.43 -1.61 6.40
N LEU A 72 3.41 -1.01 5.20
CA LEU A 72 2.20 -0.57 4.53
C LEU A 72 1.19 -1.72 4.32
N LEU A 73 1.64 -2.96 4.13
CA LEU A 73 0.76 -4.12 4.00
C LEU A 73 0.02 -4.40 5.32
N SER A 74 0.73 -4.30 6.45
CA SER A 74 0.15 -4.43 7.79
C SER A 74 -0.83 -3.29 8.08
N LEU A 75 -0.45 -2.05 7.73
CA LEU A 75 -1.33 -0.89 7.85
C LEU A 75 -2.61 -1.04 7.02
N CYS A 76 -2.50 -1.56 5.79
CA CYS A 76 -3.66 -1.88 4.95
C CYS A 76 -4.57 -2.94 5.59
N LYS A 77 -4.02 -3.94 6.30
CA LYS A 77 -4.81 -4.92 7.06
C LYS A 77 -5.64 -4.21 8.14
N SER A 78 -5.03 -3.33 8.92
CA SER A 78 -5.73 -2.56 9.97
C SER A 78 -6.79 -1.62 9.38
N ILE A 79 -6.49 -0.95 8.26
CA ILE A 79 -7.44 -0.06 7.55
C ILE A 79 -8.67 -0.84 7.09
N ILE A 80 -8.49 -2.02 6.49
CA ILE A 80 -9.60 -2.87 6.05
C ILE A 80 -10.37 -3.38 7.27
N GLY A 81 -9.65 -3.85 8.29
CA GLY A 81 -10.19 -4.36 9.55
C GLY A 81 -11.03 -5.63 9.39
N ASP A 82 -11.49 -6.16 10.53
CA ASP A 82 -12.26 -7.41 10.56
C ASP A 82 -13.77 -7.18 10.62
N GLY A 83 -14.24 -5.93 10.72
CA GLY A 83 -15.66 -5.57 10.72
C GLY A 83 -16.28 -5.33 9.33
N ASP A 84 -17.61 -5.20 9.27
CA ASP A 84 -18.38 -4.92 8.04
C ASP A 84 -18.51 -3.43 7.70
N VAL A 85 -17.68 -2.60 8.33
CA VAL A 85 -17.61 -1.17 8.02
C VAL A 85 -16.90 -0.99 6.69
N ALA A 86 -17.57 -0.34 5.74
CA ALA A 86 -17.02 -0.06 4.43
C ALA A 86 -15.73 0.78 4.51
N ILE A 87 -14.82 0.56 3.57
CA ILE A 87 -13.66 1.44 3.42
C ILE A 87 -14.11 2.81 2.87
N THR A 88 -13.66 3.88 3.51
CA THR A 88 -13.93 5.26 3.09
C THR A 88 -12.62 6.04 3.07
N GLU A 89 -12.64 7.20 2.40
CA GLU A 89 -11.52 8.12 2.38
C GLU A 89 -11.16 8.59 3.80
N ASP A 90 -12.16 8.95 4.61
CA ASP A 90 -11.97 9.37 6.00
C ASP A 90 -11.32 8.27 6.84
N ARG A 91 -11.78 7.02 6.69
CA ARG A 91 -11.19 5.90 7.43
C ARG A 91 -9.73 5.68 7.07
N ILE A 92 -9.37 5.82 5.79
CA ILE A 92 -7.98 5.75 5.36
C ILE A 92 -7.19 6.91 5.97
N LYS A 93 -7.67 8.16 5.83
CA LYS A 93 -7.00 9.36 6.35
C LYS A 93 -6.79 9.27 7.87
N SER A 94 -7.80 8.88 8.64
CA SER A 94 -7.71 8.70 10.09
C SER A 94 -6.64 7.66 10.47
N ALA A 95 -6.68 6.47 9.87
CA ALA A 95 -5.73 5.41 10.19
C ALA A 95 -4.28 5.77 9.82
N LEU A 96 -4.06 6.44 8.67
CA LEU A 96 -2.73 6.91 8.30
C LEU A 96 -2.26 8.07 9.20
N GLY A 97 -3.17 8.96 9.61
CA GLY A 97 -2.88 10.06 10.55
C GLY A 97 -2.50 9.57 11.94
N GLU A 98 -3.18 8.55 12.46
CA GLU A 98 -2.83 7.86 13.70
C GLU A 98 -1.43 7.25 13.64
N PHE A 99 -1.11 6.54 12.54
CA PHE A 99 0.24 6.01 12.32
C PHE A 99 1.29 7.12 12.37
N GLN A 100 1.05 8.24 11.67
CA GLN A 100 2.01 9.35 11.63
C GLN A 100 2.16 10.11 12.95
N SER A 101 1.17 10.03 13.84
CA SER A 101 1.24 10.64 15.17
C SER A 101 2.16 9.87 16.14
N SER A 102 2.53 8.63 15.79
CA SER A 102 3.44 7.80 16.60
C SER A 102 4.93 8.16 16.48
N GLY A 103 5.28 9.09 15.58
CA GLY A 103 6.65 9.55 15.36
C GLY A 103 7.36 8.91 14.16
N ASP A 104 6.72 7.95 13.50
CA ASP A 104 7.15 7.42 12.20
C ASP A 104 6.31 7.98 11.06
N TYR A 105 6.94 8.26 9.93
CA TYR A 105 6.28 8.93 8.80
C TYR A 105 6.24 8.06 7.56
N LEU A 106 5.13 8.12 6.83
CA LEU A 106 4.99 7.43 5.56
C LEU A 106 5.80 8.17 4.49
N THR A 107 6.57 7.39 3.75
CA THR A 107 7.30 7.90 2.58
C THR A 107 6.33 8.21 1.44
N VAL A 108 6.74 9.09 0.52
CA VAL A 108 6.03 9.32 -0.75
C VAL A 108 5.88 8.00 -1.53
N GLY A 109 6.89 7.13 -1.43
CA GLY A 109 6.87 5.79 -2.02
C GLY A 109 5.72 4.92 -1.51
N GLU A 110 5.49 4.93 -0.19
CA GLU A 110 4.39 4.20 0.45
C GLU A 110 3.03 4.76 0.06
N LEU A 111 2.84 6.09 0.14
CA LEU A 111 1.56 6.71 -0.18
C LEU A 111 1.14 6.49 -1.64
N PHE A 112 2.08 6.57 -2.59
CA PHE A 112 1.81 6.24 -4.00
C PHE A 112 1.54 4.75 -4.25
N SER A 113 1.91 3.88 -3.32
CA SER A 113 1.65 2.44 -3.39
C SER A 113 0.39 2.02 -2.62
N LEU A 114 -0.29 2.96 -1.94
CA LEU A 114 -1.38 2.67 -1.02
C LEU A 114 -2.55 1.93 -1.68
N ARG A 115 -3.00 2.38 -2.86
CA ARG A 115 -4.09 1.73 -3.59
C ARG A 115 -3.73 0.28 -3.96
N ASP A 116 -2.55 0.08 -4.53
CA ASP A 116 -2.07 -1.24 -4.92
C ASP A 116 -1.89 -2.14 -3.69
N MET A 117 -1.46 -1.58 -2.55
CA MET A 117 -1.25 -2.34 -1.31
C MET A 117 -2.58 -2.72 -0.62
N LEU A 118 -3.58 -1.84 -0.62
CA LEU A 118 -4.93 -2.17 -0.16
C LEU A 118 -5.53 -3.29 -1.01
N ALA A 119 -5.38 -3.20 -2.33
CA ALA A 119 -5.84 -4.24 -3.24
C ALA A 119 -5.07 -5.55 -3.04
N ALA A 120 -3.74 -5.50 -2.90
CA ALA A 120 -2.92 -6.66 -2.57
C ALA A 120 -3.39 -7.33 -1.28
N ARG A 121 -3.64 -6.56 -0.22
CA ARG A 121 -4.12 -7.10 1.05
C ARG A 121 -5.48 -7.79 0.91
N CYS A 122 -6.39 -7.24 0.11
CA CYS A 122 -7.69 -7.88 -0.19
C CYS A 122 -7.50 -9.19 -0.97
N LEU A 123 -6.67 -9.21 -2.01
CA LEU A 123 -6.40 -10.42 -2.79
C LEU A 123 -5.78 -11.53 -1.92
N ILE A 124 -4.83 -11.16 -1.05
CA ILE A 124 -4.22 -12.09 -0.09
C ILE A 124 -5.28 -12.62 0.89
N GLY A 125 -6.15 -11.74 1.41
CA GLY A 125 -7.21 -12.17 2.33
C GLY A 125 -8.25 -13.10 1.70
N ILE A 126 -8.56 -12.92 0.41
CA ILE A 126 -9.41 -13.85 -0.34
C ILE A 126 -8.70 -15.21 -0.46
N GLY A 127 -7.42 -15.21 -0.82
CA GLY A 127 -6.62 -16.44 -0.90
C GLY A 127 -6.50 -17.18 0.43
N ASP A 128 -6.26 -16.46 1.53
CA ASP A 128 -6.23 -17.02 2.89
C ASP A 128 -7.57 -17.67 3.25
N ALA A 129 -8.68 -16.99 3.00
CA ALA A 129 -10.02 -17.54 3.25
C ALA A 129 -10.28 -18.84 2.46
N CYS A 130 -9.81 -18.89 1.20
CA CYS A 130 -9.90 -20.08 0.37
C CYS A 130 -9.03 -21.23 0.89
N ARG A 131 -7.78 -20.92 1.25
CA ARG A 131 -6.83 -21.89 1.81
C ARG A 131 -7.38 -22.51 3.08
N ASP A 132 -7.85 -21.68 4.00
CA ASP A 132 -8.30 -22.14 5.32
C ASP A 132 -9.56 -23.01 5.19
N ALA A 133 -10.47 -22.66 4.26
CA ALA A 133 -11.62 -23.50 3.93
C ALA A 133 -11.24 -24.87 3.33
N THR A 134 -10.12 -24.95 2.60
CA THR A 134 -9.62 -26.21 2.00
C THR A 134 -8.79 -27.07 2.97
N LEU A 135 -7.87 -26.47 3.72
CA LEU A 135 -6.93 -27.21 4.58
C LEU A 135 -7.64 -27.88 5.74
N ASN A 136 -8.60 -27.21 6.36
CA ASN A 136 -9.37 -27.77 7.48
C ASN A 136 -10.23 -28.96 7.06
N PHE A 137 -10.58 -29.07 5.77
CA PHE A 137 -11.23 -30.27 5.22
C PHE A 137 -10.25 -31.42 5.00
N SER A 138 -9.02 -31.10 4.60
CA SER A 138 -8.00 -32.09 4.23
C SER A 138 -7.35 -32.75 5.45
N GLN A 139 -7.34 -32.08 6.60
CA GLN A 139 -6.69 -32.58 7.82
C GLN A 139 -7.52 -33.57 8.64
N GLY A 140 -8.75 -33.91 8.25
CA GLY A 140 -9.49 -35.01 8.87
C GLY A 140 -9.72 -34.86 10.38
N GLU A 141 -9.64 -33.63 10.92
CA GLU A 141 -10.16 -33.34 12.25
C GLU A 141 -11.64 -33.73 12.29
N MET A 142 -12.13 -34.21 13.44
CA MET A 142 -13.57 -34.48 13.65
C MET A 142 -14.38 -33.17 13.69
N ALA A 143 -14.30 -32.36 12.64
CA ALA A 143 -15.16 -31.22 12.42
C ALA A 143 -16.57 -31.75 12.15
N THR A 144 -17.53 -31.30 12.94
CA THR A 144 -18.93 -31.62 12.72
C THR A 144 -19.44 -30.94 11.45
N ALA A 145 -20.59 -31.38 10.93
CA ALA A 145 -21.24 -30.69 9.82
C ALA A 145 -21.54 -29.20 10.14
N VAL A 146 -21.72 -28.86 11.42
CA VAL A 146 -21.95 -27.49 11.89
C VAL A 146 -20.68 -26.66 11.78
N ASP A 147 -19.54 -27.20 12.22
CA ASP A 147 -18.24 -26.51 12.15
C ASP A 147 -17.85 -26.20 10.70
N ILE A 148 -18.08 -27.16 9.79
CA ILE A 148 -17.84 -27.00 8.36
C ILE A 148 -18.73 -25.89 7.78
N ALA A 149 -20.01 -25.85 8.16
CA ALA A 149 -20.95 -24.83 7.69
C ALA A 149 -20.59 -23.42 8.21
N GLU A 150 -20.22 -23.30 9.48
CA GLU A 150 -19.80 -22.03 10.09
C GLU A 150 -18.49 -21.51 9.48
N MET A 151 -17.54 -22.40 9.20
CA MET A 151 -16.31 -22.07 8.49
C MET A 151 -16.60 -21.50 7.09
N HIS A 152 -17.40 -22.19 6.29
CA HIS A 152 -17.78 -21.71 4.95
C HIS A 152 -18.59 -20.41 5.01
N SER A 153 -19.48 -20.25 5.99
CA SER A 153 -20.22 -19.00 6.19
C SER A 153 -19.27 -17.82 6.48
N SER A 154 -18.28 -18.04 7.34
CA SER A 154 -17.26 -17.06 7.70
C SER A 154 -16.37 -16.71 6.51
N ALA A 155 -15.90 -17.71 5.77
CA ALA A 155 -15.09 -17.53 4.56
C ALA A 155 -15.86 -16.73 3.50
N SER A 156 -17.12 -17.11 3.22
CA SER A 156 -18.00 -16.39 2.28
C SER A 156 -18.23 -14.94 2.67
N SER A 157 -18.49 -14.68 3.94
CA SER A 157 -18.69 -13.32 4.46
C SER A 157 -17.42 -12.47 4.32
N LEU A 158 -16.25 -13.05 4.58
CA LEU A 158 -14.96 -12.39 4.40
C LEU A 158 -14.67 -12.12 2.92
N VAL A 159 -14.81 -13.12 2.04
CA VAL A 159 -14.57 -12.99 0.60
C VAL A 159 -15.51 -11.93 0.00
N GLY A 160 -16.80 -11.98 0.32
CA GLY A 160 -17.78 -10.99 -0.15
C GLY A 160 -17.42 -9.57 0.28
N ARG A 161 -16.98 -9.36 1.53
CA ARG A 161 -16.47 -8.05 1.99
C ARG A 161 -15.24 -7.61 1.21
N LEU A 162 -14.24 -8.46 1.07
CA LEU A 162 -12.99 -8.08 0.40
C LEU A 162 -13.21 -7.74 -1.08
N ILE A 163 -14.12 -8.43 -1.76
CA ILE A 163 -14.55 -8.08 -3.13
C ILE A 163 -15.23 -6.72 -3.15
N LYS A 164 -16.17 -6.44 -2.23
CA LYS A 164 -16.81 -5.12 -2.12
C LYS A 164 -15.79 -4.02 -1.83
N THR A 165 -14.83 -4.27 -0.95
CA THR A 165 -13.71 -3.35 -0.65
C THR A 165 -12.91 -3.06 -1.91
N LEU A 166 -12.50 -4.09 -2.67
CA LEU A 166 -11.80 -3.92 -3.95
C LEU A 166 -12.58 -3.02 -4.92
N TYR A 167 -13.90 -3.13 -4.95
CA TYR A 167 -14.74 -2.31 -5.82
C TYR A 167 -14.83 -0.87 -5.33
N LYS A 168 -14.87 -0.68 -4.01
CA LYS A 168 -14.88 0.63 -3.40
C LYS A 168 -13.57 1.40 -3.65
N LEU A 169 -12.44 0.70 -3.75
CA LEU A 169 -11.13 1.32 -4.08
C LEU A 169 -11.14 2.03 -5.45
N ASP A 170 -12.01 1.66 -6.39
CA ASP A 170 -12.11 2.35 -7.68
C ASP A 170 -12.79 3.72 -7.57
N SER A 171 -13.52 3.98 -6.49
CA SER A 171 -14.23 5.25 -6.24
C SER A 171 -13.52 6.21 -5.28
N ILE A 172 -12.38 5.79 -4.71
CA ILE A 172 -11.62 6.59 -3.73
C ILE A 172 -10.61 7.49 -4.47
N ASP A 173 -10.58 8.76 -4.11
CA ASP A 173 -9.56 9.70 -4.60
C ASP A 173 -8.26 9.58 -3.78
N PHE A 174 -7.35 8.75 -4.27
CA PHE A 174 -6.04 8.57 -3.65
C PHE A 174 -5.13 9.80 -3.78
N THR A 175 -5.39 10.71 -4.73
CA THR A 175 -4.67 11.97 -4.82
C THR A 175 -5.03 12.86 -3.64
N SER A 176 -6.32 12.99 -3.32
CA SER A 176 -6.76 13.74 -2.13
C SER A 176 -6.20 13.16 -0.82
N ILE A 177 -6.13 11.83 -0.72
CA ILE A 177 -5.50 11.17 0.43
C ILE A 177 -4.01 11.53 0.51
N PHE A 178 -3.28 11.46 -0.60
CA PHE A 178 -1.87 11.82 -0.64
C PHE A 178 -1.64 13.27 -0.19
N GLU A 179 -2.41 14.22 -0.72
CA GLU A 179 -2.29 15.64 -0.40
C GLU A 179 -2.60 15.94 1.07
N ALA A 180 -3.58 15.25 1.67
CA ALA A 180 -3.95 15.43 3.06
C ALA A 180 -2.95 14.82 4.05
N ILE A 181 -2.29 13.70 3.68
CA ILE A 181 -1.50 12.87 4.60
C ILE A 181 0.00 13.09 4.44
N SER A 182 0.48 13.43 3.25
CA SER A 182 1.92 13.51 2.98
C SER A 182 2.56 14.74 3.64
N ILE A 183 3.10 14.55 4.83
CA ILE A 183 3.86 15.61 5.52
C ILE A 183 5.13 16.01 4.75
N THR A 184 5.70 15.09 3.97
CA THR A 184 6.84 15.38 3.10
C THR A 184 6.45 16.34 1.98
N GLU A 185 5.28 16.13 1.37
CA GLU A 185 4.74 17.05 0.37
C GLU A 185 4.44 18.43 0.99
N SER A 186 3.88 18.46 2.21
CA SER A 186 3.62 19.71 2.93
C SER A 186 4.89 20.56 3.12
N GLU A 187 6.03 19.96 3.43
CA GLU A 187 7.31 20.69 3.50
C GLU A 187 7.74 21.26 2.14
N PHE A 188 7.47 20.56 1.04
CA PHE A 188 7.77 21.05 -0.30
C PHE A 188 6.82 22.17 -0.75
N LEU A 189 5.55 22.13 -0.35
CA LEU A 189 4.58 23.18 -0.62
C LEU A 189 4.93 24.50 0.09
N LEU A 190 5.72 24.43 1.17
CA LEU A 190 6.31 25.58 1.87
C LEU A 190 7.61 26.10 1.22
N ASP A 191 7.85 25.80 -0.07
CA ASP A 191 9.00 26.29 -0.83
C ASP A 191 9.13 27.83 -0.73
N PRO A 192 10.23 28.37 -0.16
CA PRO A 192 10.36 29.81 0.10
C PRO A 192 10.34 30.68 -1.17
N ALA A 193 10.71 30.11 -2.33
CA ALA A 193 10.62 30.78 -3.61
C ALA A 193 9.21 30.73 -4.24
N GLY A 194 8.28 29.93 -3.70
CA GLY A 194 6.94 29.75 -4.25
C GLY A 194 6.92 29.10 -5.65
N VAL A 195 8.00 28.44 -6.05
CA VAL A 195 8.13 27.83 -7.38
C VAL A 195 7.52 26.43 -7.37
N TYR A 196 7.80 25.64 -6.32
CA TYR A 196 7.35 24.24 -6.25
C TYR A 196 5.83 24.08 -6.40
N VAL A 197 5.04 24.96 -5.76
CA VAL A 197 3.57 24.91 -5.81
C VAL A 197 3.04 24.97 -7.25
N ASN A 198 3.71 25.75 -8.10
CA ASN A 198 3.35 26.00 -9.50
C ASN A 198 3.96 24.99 -10.47
N CYS A 199 4.79 24.05 -9.99
CA CYS A 199 5.37 23.01 -10.84
C CYS A 199 4.30 22.03 -11.34
N ASP A 200 4.51 21.53 -12.56
CA ASP A 200 3.74 20.42 -13.10
C ASP A 200 4.00 19.09 -12.35
N ALA A 201 3.15 18.10 -12.64
CA ALA A 201 3.19 16.80 -11.97
C ALA A 201 4.53 16.06 -12.22
N ASP A 202 5.11 16.20 -13.41
CA ASP A 202 6.36 15.52 -13.79
C ASP A 202 7.55 16.08 -13.02
N THR A 203 7.62 17.41 -12.88
CA THR A 203 8.63 18.10 -12.09
C THR A 203 8.49 17.76 -10.61
N LYS A 204 7.26 17.77 -10.06
CA LYS A 204 7.01 17.35 -8.67
C LYS A 204 7.44 15.91 -8.43
N ASN A 205 7.14 15.00 -9.37
CA ASN A 205 7.55 13.59 -9.30
C ASN A 205 9.08 13.42 -9.41
N MET A 206 9.76 14.21 -10.23
CA MET A 206 11.22 14.23 -10.28
C MET A 206 11.81 14.65 -8.93
N TYR A 207 11.27 15.71 -8.32
CA TYR A 207 11.76 16.22 -7.04
C TYR A 207 11.56 15.22 -5.91
N ARG A 208 10.39 14.58 -5.84
CA ARG A 208 10.11 13.50 -4.88
C ARG A 208 11.08 12.32 -5.03
N ARG A 209 11.41 11.92 -6.27
CA ARG A 209 12.43 10.87 -6.52
C ARG A 209 13.82 11.28 -6.04
N LYS A 210 14.25 12.51 -6.37
CA LYS A 210 15.54 13.04 -5.90
C LYS A 210 15.61 13.13 -4.38
N LEU A 211 14.52 13.55 -3.74
CA LEU A 211 14.42 13.57 -2.28
C LEU A 211 14.63 12.17 -1.69
N ALA A 212 13.92 11.16 -2.21
CA ALA A 212 14.06 9.78 -1.75
C ALA A 212 15.49 9.25 -1.91
N GLU A 213 16.17 9.59 -3.01
CA GLU A 213 17.58 9.25 -3.23
C GLU A 213 18.52 9.92 -2.21
N ILE A 214 18.32 11.21 -1.93
CA ILE A 214 19.11 11.97 -0.96
C ILE A 214 18.90 11.42 0.46
N ALA A 215 17.64 11.17 0.84
CA ALA A 215 17.27 10.61 2.12
C ALA A 215 17.94 9.26 2.34
N LYS A 216 17.87 8.37 1.34
CA LYS A 216 18.52 7.06 1.36
C LYS A 216 20.04 7.15 1.50
N ARG A 217 20.71 8.01 0.73
CA ARG A 217 22.18 8.22 0.81
C ARG A 217 22.62 8.83 2.13
N SER A 218 21.78 9.66 2.73
CA SER A 218 22.08 10.37 3.98
C SER A 218 21.64 9.60 5.23
N HIS A 219 21.10 8.38 5.07
CA HIS A 219 20.55 7.58 6.17
C HIS A 219 19.51 8.34 7.01
N ALA A 220 18.70 9.19 6.35
CA ALA A 220 17.67 10.01 6.96
C ALA A 220 16.29 9.71 6.35
N GLY A 221 15.21 10.11 7.04
CA GLY A 221 13.85 10.00 6.51
C GLY A 221 13.56 11.05 5.43
N GLU A 222 12.61 10.75 4.53
CA GLU A 222 12.19 11.68 3.47
C GLU A 222 11.68 13.01 4.04
N TYR A 223 10.82 12.95 5.07
CA TYR A 223 10.32 14.14 5.77
C TYR A 223 11.45 14.99 6.38
N GLU A 224 12.35 14.39 7.16
CA GLU A 224 13.48 15.13 7.77
C GLU A 224 14.41 15.74 6.73
N THR A 225 14.60 15.03 5.62
CA THR A 225 15.37 15.53 4.48
C THR A 225 14.67 16.73 3.83
N ALA A 226 13.37 16.65 3.59
CA ALA A 226 12.59 17.75 3.01
C ALA A 226 12.60 18.99 3.90
N LYS A 227 12.34 18.81 5.20
CA LYS A 227 12.39 19.86 6.22
C LYS A 227 13.76 20.54 6.28
N ARG A 228 14.85 19.76 6.22
CA ARG A 228 16.21 20.30 6.19
C ARG A 228 16.46 21.12 4.92
N LEU A 229 16.05 20.62 3.75
CA LEU A 229 16.21 21.34 2.48
C LEU A 229 15.45 22.66 2.48
N ARG A 230 14.20 22.66 2.98
CA ARG A 230 13.42 23.90 3.16
C ARG A 230 14.13 24.87 4.09
N SER A 231 14.60 24.43 5.26
CA SER A 231 15.27 25.31 6.23
C SER A 231 16.54 25.97 5.68
N ILE A 232 17.28 25.25 4.82
CA ILE A 232 18.43 25.84 4.11
C ILE A 232 17.95 26.89 3.09
N ALA A 233 16.91 26.58 2.31
CA ALA A 233 16.34 27.49 1.31
C ALA A 233 15.76 28.77 1.93
N GLU A 234 15.17 28.70 3.13
CA GLU A 234 14.62 29.85 3.85
C GLU A 234 15.66 30.92 4.18
N ARG A 235 16.90 30.49 4.44
CA ARG A 235 18.01 31.37 4.83
C ARG A 235 18.87 31.81 3.64
N ALA A 236 18.52 31.34 2.44
CA ALA A 236 19.30 31.60 1.24
C ALA A 236 18.78 32.81 0.47
N GLU A 237 19.52 33.24 -0.55
CA GLU A 237 19.16 34.39 -1.39
C GLU A 237 19.07 34.01 -2.88
N GLY A 238 18.32 34.82 -3.63
CA GLY A 238 18.13 34.63 -5.07
C GLY A 238 17.59 33.23 -5.41
N ARG A 239 18.22 32.58 -6.41
CA ARG A 239 17.80 31.26 -6.91
C ARG A 239 17.91 30.13 -5.87
N GLN A 240 18.69 30.33 -4.81
CA GLN A 240 18.88 29.32 -3.76
C GLN A 240 17.69 29.25 -2.79
N ARG A 241 16.76 30.22 -2.84
CA ARG A 241 15.52 30.16 -2.08
C ARG A 241 14.56 29.07 -2.54
N HIS A 242 14.82 28.45 -3.70
CA HIS A 242 14.01 27.36 -4.20
C HIS A 242 14.57 26.00 -3.75
N ILE A 243 13.73 25.14 -3.17
CA ILE A 243 14.13 23.77 -2.75
C ILE A 243 14.73 22.94 -3.89
N GLY A 244 14.25 23.16 -5.13
CA GLY A 244 14.72 22.45 -6.32
C GLY A 244 16.21 22.67 -6.61
N TYR A 245 16.76 23.83 -6.22
CA TYR A 245 18.18 24.12 -6.37
C TYR A 245 19.05 23.08 -5.65
N TYR A 246 18.69 22.72 -4.41
CA TYR A 246 19.45 21.76 -3.62
C TYR A 246 19.23 20.32 -4.07
N LEU A 247 18.01 19.97 -4.49
CA LEU A 247 17.70 18.64 -5.05
C LEU A 247 18.55 18.36 -6.29
N MET A 248 18.75 19.36 -7.15
CA MET A 248 19.56 19.23 -8.36
C MET A 248 21.06 19.22 -8.07
N LYS A 249 21.52 19.99 -7.09
CA LYS A 249 22.95 20.05 -6.74
C LYS A 249 23.46 18.79 -6.04
N TYR A 250 22.62 18.12 -5.24
CA TYR A 250 23.03 16.91 -4.52
C TYR A 250 23.35 15.75 -5.48
N THR A 251 22.74 15.73 -6.68
CA THR A 251 23.05 14.74 -7.71
C THR A 251 24.42 14.93 -8.36
N GLU A 252 24.98 16.15 -8.38
CA GLU A 252 26.27 16.45 -9.01
C GLU A 252 27.47 16.10 -8.13
N ARG A 253 27.30 16.02 -6.80
CA ARG A 253 28.40 15.72 -5.85
C ARG A 253 28.64 14.22 -5.62
N GLY A 254 27.84 13.36 -6.23
CA GLY A 254 27.94 11.90 -6.07
C GLY A 254 27.83 11.15 -7.40
N ALA A 255 28.28 11.79 -8.49
CA ALA A 255 28.53 11.18 -9.79
C ALA A 255 30.05 11.12 -10.01
#